data_AF-A0AAD8N4P3-F1
#
_entry.id   AF-A0AAD8N4P3-F1
#
_cell.length_a   1.000
_cell.length_b   1.000
_cell.length_c   1.000
_cell.angle_alpha   90.00
_cell.angle_beta   90.00
_cell.angle_gamma   90.00
#
_symmetry.space_group_name_H-M   'P 1'
#
loop_
_entity.id
_entity.type
_entity.pdbx_description
1 polymer ?
#
loop_
_entity_poly.entity_id
_entity_poly.type
_entity_poly.pdbx_seq_one_letter_code
_entity_poly.pdbx_strand_id
1 'polypeptide(L)'
;MVLLHISTSSPSAALVVAGGCFRRGILFKNISASFSTSSHKPLRYAVLGAGFAGLSVTWHLLQHSPKENHVCIDIYDDVGIGGGASGVSGGLLHPYSPKVKPLWRSMECWKESLKLLSIAEAAVESNKLNAGSQESGHGSDDFVVRRRGIIRPAVSLKNLDLMKENAQNCLASCRVEFIDKEAAERLVPDLCVPFNLAFYMPEAVNVHPQRYLELHSLLLSLSTALYSACQNLVKDVSVLGLHRKELNLHKKAVTNLLELSGEYDSVIICLGARAAFLPELSERLPLRTCRGVIAQLQLPDDNRESYAEHGPSILSDAWIAIHGPHNVRLGSTWEWKSRNYSQDVAVEEASKALEELLPKASAIYPGIKNWKYITAKAGLRAMPPLTSHGSLPLLACIDEYLIGKQTCKFWLFTGLGSRGLLYHGWLGKLMAQAVVSCSEDVFPPELVAWKSRMK
;
A
#
# COMPACT_ATOMS: atom_id res chain seq x y z
N MET A 1 -13.90 -64.14 33.53
CA MET A 1 -13.95 -64.97 34.74
C MET A 1 -13.68 -64.05 35.92
N VAL A 2 -14.71 -63.79 36.74
CA VAL A 2 -14.71 -63.20 38.12
C VAL A 2 -14.07 -61.81 38.28
N LEU A 3 -14.74 -60.65 38.39
CA LEU A 3 -15.94 -60.16 39.12
C LEU A 3 -15.72 -60.01 40.63
N LEU A 4 -15.99 -58.81 41.19
CA LEU A 4 -16.57 -58.48 42.53
C LEU A 4 -16.27 -56.99 42.84
N HIS A 5 -17.13 -56.10 43.34
CA HIS A 5 -18.60 -56.03 43.52
C HIS A 5 -18.95 -54.68 44.22
N ILE A 6 -20.14 -54.11 43.91
CA ILE A 6 -21.19 -53.55 44.83
C ILE A 6 -20.87 -52.20 45.55
N SER A 7 -21.77 -51.22 45.77
CA SER A 7 -23.25 -51.12 45.86
C SER A 7 -23.70 -49.64 45.76
N THR A 8 -24.78 -49.32 45.02
CA THR A 8 -26.15 -48.86 45.46
C THR A 8 -26.23 -47.47 46.15
N SER A 9 -27.25 -46.62 45.99
CA SER A 9 -28.68 -46.80 45.68
C SER A 9 -29.34 -45.44 45.34
N SER A 10 -30.30 -45.43 44.41
CA SER A 10 -31.37 -44.40 44.32
C SER A 10 -32.47 -44.67 45.35
N PRO A 11 -33.44 -43.74 45.56
CA PRO A 11 -34.73 -43.95 44.87
C PRO A 11 -35.48 -42.66 44.45
N SER A 12 -36.41 -42.86 43.50
CA SER A 12 -37.49 -41.94 43.09
C SER A 12 -38.71 -42.04 44.00
N ALA A 13 -39.48 -40.95 44.11
CA ALA A 13 -40.92 -40.93 44.46
C ALA A 13 -41.51 -39.62 43.90
N ALA A 14 -42.40 -39.63 42.91
CA ALA A 14 -43.86 -39.89 42.95
C ALA A 14 -44.68 -38.59 43.05
N LEU A 15 -45.59 -38.46 42.08
CA LEU A 15 -46.52 -37.36 41.80
C LEU A 15 -47.81 -37.55 42.62
N VAL A 16 -48.32 -36.50 43.28
CA VAL A 16 -49.73 -36.41 43.73
C VAL A 16 -50.24 -34.97 43.58
N VAL A 17 -51.42 -34.85 42.98
CA VAL A 17 -52.20 -33.64 42.72
C VAL A 17 -53.06 -33.28 43.94
N ALA A 18 -53.12 -31.99 44.31
CA ALA A 18 -54.26 -31.43 45.05
C ALA A 18 -54.41 -29.92 44.76
N GLY A 19 -55.61 -29.52 44.36
CA GLY A 19 -55.97 -28.15 44.04
C GLY A 19 -56.20 -27.27 45.27
N GLY A 20 -56.06 -25.95 45.06
CA GLY A 20 -56.38 -24.94 46.07
C GLY A 20 -56.34 -23.55 45.45
N CYS A 21 -57.53 -22.98 45.19
CA CYS A 21 -57.72 -21.64 44.67
C CYS A 21 -57.55 -20.62 45.79
N PHE A 22 -56.59 -19.70 45.68
CA PHE A 22 -56.58 -18.45 46.45
C PHE A 22 -56.17 -17.28 45.55
N ARG A 23 -57.15 -16.39 45.32
CA ARG A 23 -56.98 -15.08 44.69
C ARG A 23 -56.11 -14.19 45.59
N ARG A 24 -55.00 -13.67 45.05
CA ARG A 24 -54.42 -12.38 45.47
C ARG A 24 -53.91 -11.67 44.23
N GLY A 25 -54.51 -10.49 43.97
CA GLY A 25 -54.16 -9.65 42.83
C GLY A 25 -52.73 -9.16 42.92
N ILE A 26 -52.02 -9.24 41.80
CA ILE A 26 -50.75 -8.57 41.59
C ILE A 26 -50.88 -7.71 40.33
N LEU A 27 -50.55 -6.45 40.54
CA LEU A 27 -50.54 -5.34 39.60
C LEU A 27 -49.76 -5.71 38.32
N PHE A 28 -50.41 -5.66 37.16
CA PHE A 28 -49.71 -5.67 35.87
C PHE A 28 -48.92 -4.38 35.72
N LYS A 29 -47.60 -4.42 35.93
CA LYS A 29 -46.69 -3.41 35.37
C LYS A 29 -46.29 -3.89 33.97
N ASN A 30 -46.99 -3.36 32.96
CA ASN A 30 -46.50 -3.40 31.58
C ASN A 30 -45.17 -2.64 31.52
N ILE A 31 -44.06 -3.36 31.55
CA ILE A 31 -42.77 -2.83 31.13
C ILE A 31 -42.81 -2.84 29.61
N SER A 32 -43.32 -1.75 29.04
CA SER A 32 -43.02 -1.36 27.67
C SER A 32 -41.50 -1.25 27.57
N ALA A 33 -40.85 -2.25 26.99
CA ALA A 33 -39.46 -2.14 26.56
C ALA A 33 -39.42 -1.06 25.47
N SER A 34 -39.09 0.16 25.87
CA SER A 34 -38.71 1.21 24.95
C SER A 34 -37.45 0.74 24.24
N PHE A 35 -37.59 0.31 22.99
CA PHE A 35 -36.47 0.29 22.05
C PHE A 35 -36.01 1.74 21.91
N SER A 36 -35.04 2.15 22.72
CA SER A 36 -34.27 3.34 22.42
C SER A 36 -33.52 3.05 21.14
N THR A 37 -34.03 3.56 20.02
CA THR A 37 -33.24 3.74 18.80
C THR A 37 -32.16 4.76 19.13
N SER A 38 -31.08 4.28 19.76
CA SER A 38 -29.85 5.03 19.92
C SER A 38 -29.38 5.37 18.51
N SER A 39 -29.64 6.60 18.08
CA SER A 39 -29.04 7.17 16.87
C SER A 39 -27.56 7.35 17.18
N HIS A 40 -26.80 6.27 17.08
CA HIS A 40 -25.35 6.35 17.16
C HIS A 40 -24.89 7.28 16.05
N LYS A 41 -24.30 8.43 16.42
CA LYS A 41 -23.62 9.32 15.48
C LYS A 41 -22.67 8.47 14.61
N PRO A 42 -22.62 8.68 13.28
CA PRO A 42 -21.70 7.93 12.43
C PRO A 42 -20.27 8.09 12.93
N LEU A 43 -19.50 7.00 12.91
CA LEU A 43 -18.05 7.03 13.10
C LEU A 43 -17.44 7.83 11.96
N ARG A 44 -16.67 8.86 12.30
CA ARG A 44 -16.04 9.76 11.32
C ARG A 44 -14.53 9.62 11.37
N TYR A 45 -13.94 9.28 10.23
CA TYR A 45 -12.48 9.17 10.07
C TYR A 45 -11.99 10.19 9.04
N ALA A 46 -10.92 10.91 9.38
CA ALA A 46 -10.17 11.70 8.41
C ALA A 46 -8.90 10.94 8.01
N VAL A 47 -8.63 10.79 6.72
CA VAL A 47 -7.39 10.20 6.20
C VAL A 47 -6.62 11.28 5.44
N LEU A 48 -5.44 11.66 5.96
CA LEU A 48 -4.63 12.74 5.39
C LEU A 48 -3.59 12.16 4.43
N GLY A 49 -3.82 12.30 3.13
CA GLY A 49 -2.95 11.84 2.05
C GLY A 49 -3.59 10.70 1.26
N ALA A 50 -3.61 10.83 -0.06
CA ALA A 50 -4.24 9.89 -1.00
C ALA A 50 -3.21 9.07 -1.81
N GLY A 51 -2.08 8.75 -1.18
CA GLY A 51 -1.05 7.85 -1.72
C GLY A 51 -1.27 6.39 -1.33
N PHE A 52 -0.23 5.55 -1.45
CA PHE A 52 -0.31 4.12 -1.12
C PHE A 52 -0.80 3.86 0.31
N ALA A 53 -0.27 4.60 1.30
CA ALA A 53 -0.64 4.45 2.70
C ALA A 53 -2.13 4.78 2.95
N GLY A 54 -2.56 5.98 2.54
CA GLY A 54 -3.92 6.46 2.84
C GLY A 54 -5.01 5.68 2.13
N LEU A 55 -4.82 5.29 0.86
CA LEU A 55 -5.80 4.46 0.17
C LEU A 55 -5.86 3.03 0.73
N SER A 56 -4.72 2.47 1.14
CA SER A 56 -4.69 1.17 1.81
C SER A 56 -5.45 1.21 3.14
N VAL A 57 -5.17 2.21 3.99
CA VAL A 57 -5.92 2.42 5.25
C VAL A 57 -7.41 2.59 4.97
N THR A 58 -7.78 3.42 3.99
CA THR A 58 -9.19 3.65 3.64
C THR A 58 -9.89 2.34 3.27
N TRP A 59 -9.30 1.55 2.37
CA TRP A 59 -9.84 0.24 1.99
C TRP A 59 -10.05 -0.65 3.22
N HIS A 60 -9.05 -0.72 4.09
CA HIS A 60 -9.11 -1.57 5.27
C HIS A 60 -10.06 -1.05 6.35
N LEU A 61 -10.22 0.27 6.52
CA LEU A 61 -11.23 0.86 7.41
C LEU A 61 -12.63 0.49 6.93
N LEU A 62 -12.90 0.57 5.62
CA LEU A 62 -14.17 0.15 5.06
C LEU A 62 -14.43 -1.35 5.27
N GLN A 63 -13.39 -2.19 5.30
CA GLN A 63 -13.52 -3.63 5.52
C GLN A 63 -13.67 -4.02 7.00
N HIS A 64 -12.92 -3.36 7.89
CA HIS A 64 -12.80 -3.74 9.30
C HIS A 64 -13.74 -3.00 10.24
N SER A 65 -14.33 -1.89 9.82
CA SER A 65 -15.32 -1.20 10.64
C SER A 65 -16.52 -2.13 10.90
N PRO A 66 -17.08 -2.15 12.13
CA PRO A 66 -18.25 -2.97 12.45
C PRO A 66 -19.36 -2.75 11.46
N LYS A 67 -19.96 -3.85 10.96
CA LYS A 67 -21.01 -3.76 9.94
C LYS A 67 -22.17 -2.89 10.40
N GLU A 68 -22.45 -2.91 11.69
CA GLU A 68 -23.57 -2.21 12.35
C GLU A 68 -23.39 -0.69 12.44
N ASN A 69 -22.17 -0.18 12.30
CA ASN A 69 -21.88 1.24 12.45
C ASN A 69 -21.97 1.97 11.12
N HIS A 70 -22.57 3.16 11.15
CA HIS A 70 -22.43 4.12 10.05
C HIS A 70 -21.02 4.68 10.07
N VAL A 71 -20.33 4.66 8.93
CA VAL A 71 -18.93 5.09 8.82
C VAL A 71 -18.81 6.13 7.73
N CYS A 72 -18.23 7.28 8.05
CA CYS A 72 -17.88 8.33 7.09
C CYS A 72 -16.37 8.47 7.06
N ILE A 73 -15.77 8.32 5.87
CA ILE A 73 -14.34 8.53 5.67
C ILE A 73 -14.14 9.73 4.75
N ASP A 74 -13.46 10.74 5.28
CA ASP A 74 -13.07 11.94 4.55
C ASP A 74 -11.56 11.86 4.24
N ILE A 75 -11.20 11.69 2.97
CA ILE A 75 -9.79 11.71 2.51
C ILE A 75 -9.42 13.15 2.15
N TYR A 76 -8.33 13.66 2.71
CA TYR A 76 -7.78 14.97 2.39
C TYR A 76 -6.44 14.83 1.66
N ASP A 77 -6.33 15.41 0.47
CA ASP A 77 -5.07 15.52 -0.27
C ASP A 77 -5.07 16.82 -1.09
N ASP A 78 -3.99 17.59 -1.11
CA ASP A 78 -3.98 18.89 -1.80
C ASP A 78 -3.84 18.79 -3.32
N VAL A 79 -3.15 17.76 -3.81
CA VAL A 79 -2.98 17.52 -5.25
C VAL A 79 -4.07 16.57 -5.75
N GLY A 80 -4.42 15.58 -4.93
CA GLY A 80 -5.35 14.51 -5.26
C GLY A 80 -4.69 13.13 -5.19
N ILE A 81 -5.44 12.11 -5.62
CA ILE A 81 -4.98 10.72 -5.53
C ILE A 81 -3.66 10.53 -6.28
N GLY A 82 -2.67 9.92 -5.62
CA GLY A 82 -1.35 9.68 -6.22
C GLY A 82 -0.51 10.94 -6.46
N GLY A 83 -0.93 12.12 -6.03
CA GLY A 83 -0.25 13.40 -6.26
C GLY A 83 1.10 13.59 -5.53
N GLY A 84 1.54 12.61 -4.75
CA GLY A 84 2.84 12.60 -4.09
C GLY A 84 3.83 11.58 -4.67
N ALA A 85 4.78 11.12 -3.85
CA ALA A 85 5.79 10.14 -4.24
C ALA A 85 5.20 8.77 -4.68
N SER A 86 3.97 8.45 -4.27
CA SER A 86 3.32 7.18 -4.61
C SER A 86 3.02 7.09 -6.12
N GLY A 87 2.45 8.14 -6.73
CA GLY A 87 2.14 8.17 -8.16
C GLY A 87 3.37 8.24 -9.06
N VAL A 88 4.48 8.79 -8.55
CA VAL A 88 5.75 8.92 -9.31
C VAL A 88 6.59 7.66 -9.30
N SER A 89 6.37 6.75 -8.36
CA SER A 89 7.25 5.58 -8.13
C SER A 89 7.51 4.71 -9.37
N GLY A 90 8.57 3.90 -9.33
CA GLY A 90 8.95 3.02 -10.44
C GLY A 90 8.07 1.77 -10.60
N GLY A 91 7.12 1.51 -9.69
CA GLY A 91 6.21 0.36 -9.83
C GLY A 91 6.80 -1.02 -9.53
N LEU A 92 8.10 -1.13 -9.28
CA LEU A 92 8.79 -2.41 -9.08
C LEU A 92 8.44 -3.03 -7.71
N LEU A 93 7.61 -4.08 -7.72
CA LEU A 93 7.16 -4.78 -6.53
C LEU A 93 7.84 -6.15 -6.42
N HIS A 94 8.66 -6.31 -5.39
CA HIS A 94 9.30 -7.56 -5.00
C HIS A 94 9.66 -7.54 -3.48
N PRO A 95 9.75 -8.70 -2.81
CA PRO A 95 9.96 -8.78 -1.36
C PRO A 95 11.42 -8.75 -0.91
N TYR A 96 12.36 -8.38 -1.78
CA TYR A 96 13.79 -8.59 -1.57
C TYR A 96 14.60 -7.30 -1.39
N SER A 97 15.64 -7.39 -0.57
CA SER A 97 16.68 -6.37 -0.46
C SER A 97 17.61 -6.37 -1.71
N PRO A 98 18.49 -5.36 -1.87
CA PRO A 98 19.49 -5.35 -2.95
C PRO A 98 20.46 -6.56 -2.93
N LYS A 99 20.57 -7.24 -1.76
CA LYS A 99 21.35 -8.45 -1.56
C LYS A 99 20.51 -9.73 -1.66
N VAL A 100 19.31 -9.65 -2.23
CA VAL A 100 18.39 -10.78 -2.47
C VAL A 100 17.83 -11.40 -1.17
N LYS A 101 18.19 -10.87 -0.01
CA LYS A 101 17.60 -11.27 1.28
C LYS A 101 16.12 -10.87 1.36
N PRO A 102 15.21 -11.76 1.81
CA PRO A 102 13.85 -11.37 2.19
C PRO A 102 13.82 -10.17 3.13
N LEU A 103 12.93 -9.22 2.86
CA LEU A 103 12.71 -8.07 3.73
C LEU A 103 11.92 -8.47 4.99
N TRP A 104 11.99 -7.62 6.02
CA TRP A 104 11.25 -7.82 7.27
C TRP A 104 9.75 -7.98 6.98
N ARG A 105 9.13 -9.03 7.55
CA ARG A 105 7.70 -9.37 7.36
C ARG A 105 7.27 -9.39 5.88
N SER A 106 8.20 -9.76 5.00
CA SER A 106 7.98 -9.69 3.56
C SER A 106 6.85 -10.60 3.09
N MET A 107 6.58 -11.72 3.76
CA MET A 107 5.49 -12.64 3.40
C MET A 107 4.12 -11.98 3.60
N GLU A 108 3.89 -11.39 4.77
CA GLU A 108 2.65 -10.69 5.10
C GLU A 108 2.44 -9.49 4.18
N CYS A 109 3.51 -8.70 3.97
CA CYS A 109 3.51 -7.55 3.08
C CYS A 109 3.20 -7.96 1.63
N TRP A 110 3.90 -8.97 1.12
CA TRP A 110 3.70 -9.50 -0.23
C TRP A 110 2.27 -9.95 -0.46
N LYS A 111 1.75 -10.79 0.45
CA LYS A 111 0.39 -11.34 0.36
C LYS A 111 -0.67 -10.25 0.32
N GLU A 112 -0.62 -9.28 1.23
CA GLU A 112 -1.65 -8.23 1.28
C GLU A 112 -1.49 -7.24 0.12
N SER A 113 -0.26 -6.93 -0.33
CA SER A 113 -0.05 -6.09 -1.51
C SER A 113 -0.61 -6.73 -2.79
N LEU A 114 -0.33 -8.01 -3.05
CA LEU A 114 -0.91 -8.72 -4.21
C LEU A 114 -2.44 -8.78 -4.14
N LYS A 115 -3.00 -8.92 -2.94
CA LYS A 115 -4.45 -8.88 -2.74
C LYS A 115 -5.03 -7.51 -3.12
N LEU A 116 -4.44 -6.40 -2.66
CA LEU A 116 -4.90 -5.07 -3.04
C LEU A 116 -4.76 -4.79 -4.53
N LEU A 117 -3.69 -5.28 -5.17
CA LEU A 117 -3.55 -5.20 -6.63
C LEU A 117 -4.68 -5.94 -7.36
N SER A 118 -5.03 -7.15 -6.91
CA SER A 118 -6.11 -7.95 -7.50
C SER A 118 -7.47 -7.27 -7.32
N ILE A 119 -7.71 -6.65 -6.15
CA ILE A 119 -8.91 -5.85 -5.87
C ILE A 119 -9.00 -4.65 -6.82
N ALA A 120 -7.88 -3.95 -7.03
CA ALA A 120 -7.81 -2.80 -7.92
C ALA A 120 -8.11 -3.19 -9.38
N GLU A 121 -7.52 -4.29 -9.87
CA GLU A 121 -7.80 -4.82 -11.21
C GLU A 121 -9.27 -5.23 -11.39
N ALA A 122 -9.85 -5.93 -10.41
CA ALA A 122 -11.26 -6.33 -10.44
C ALA A 122 -12.21 -5.12 -10.48
N ALA A 123 -11.88 -4.04 -9.78
CA ALA A 123 -12.66 -2.81 -9.81
C ALA A 123 -12.61 -2.13 -11.19
N VAL A 124 -11.45 -2.14 -11.86
CA VAL A 124 -11.31 -1.62 -13.23
C VAL A 124 -12.16 -2.42 -14.20
N GLU A 125 -12.10 -3.75 -14.12
CA GLU A 125 -12.87 -4.64 -15.00
C GLU A 125 -14.38 -4.45 -14.83
N SER A 126 -14.85 -4.40 -13.58
CA SER A 126 -16.26 -4.14 -13.27
C SER A 126 -16.74 -2.80 -13.83
N ASN A 127 -15.91 -1.75 -13.75
CA ASN A 127 -16.25 -0.43 -14.29
C ASN A 127 -16.30 -0.43 -15.83
N LYS A 128 -15.41 -1.18 -16.51
CA LYS A 128 -15.42 -1.33 -17.97
C LYS A 128 -16.72 -1.99 -18.46
N LEU A 129 -17.18 -3.03 -17.78
CA LEU A 129 -18.44 -3.72 -18.10
C LEU A 129 -19.66 -2.80 -17.96
N ASN A 130 -19.68 -1.94 -16.94
CA ASN A 130 -20.79 -1.03 -16.67
C ASN A 130 -20.87 0.17 -17.64
N ALA A 131 -19.76 0.53 -18.29
CA ALA A 131 -19.67 1.73 -19.14
C ALA A 131 -20.18 1.54 -20.57
N GLY A 132 -20.53 0.31 -20.99
CA GLY A 132 -20.98 0.01 -22.36
C GLY A 132 -19.82 0.11 -23.35
N SER A 133 -19.33 -1.03 -23.83
CA SER A 133 -18.16 -1.13 -24.71
C SER A 133 -18.33 -0.39 -26.04
N GLN A 134 -17.63 0.72 -26.24
CA GLN A 134 -17.08 1.05 -27.55
C GLN A 134 -15.62 0.59 -27.58
N GLU A 135 -15.37 -0.44 -28.39
CA GLU A 135 -14.03 -0.87 -28.74
C GLU A 135 -13.29 0.27 -29.45
N SER A 136 -12.14 0.68 -28.93
CA SER A 136 -11.16 1.41 -29.72
C SER A 136 -9.74 1.15 -29.22
N GLY A 137 -9.03 0.29 -29.96
CA GLY A 137 -7.57 0.27 -30.06
C GLY A 137 -6.82 -0.49 -28.97
N HIS A 138 -6.20 -1.60 -29.36
CA HIS A 138 -5.11 -2.27 -28.62
C HIS A 138 -3.91 -1.32 -28.47
N GLY A 139 -3.97 -0.39 -27.51
CA GLY A 139 -2.77 0.25 -26.97
C GLY A 139 -2.21 -0.65 -25.89
N SER A 140 -1.03 -1.25 -26.10
CA SER A 140 -0.32 -2.12 -25.14
C SER A 140 0.04 -1.44 -23.79
N ASP A 141 -0.42 -0.22 -23.56
CA ASP A 141 -0.04 0.65 -22.44
C ASP A 141 -1.08 0.67 -21.29
N ASP A 142 -2.20 -0.07 -21.38
CA ASP A 142 -3.34 0.01 -20.44
C ASP A 142 -3.26 -0.84 -19.15
N PHE A 143 -2.06 -1.20 -18.67
CA PHE A 143 -1.95 -2.16 -17.55
C PHE A 143 -2.00 -1.50 -16.16
N VAL A 144 -2.67 -2.14 -15.19
CA VAL A 144 -2.48 -1.85 -13.76
C VAL A 144 -1.27 -2.62 -13.22
N VAL A 145 -1.19 -3.92 -13.53
CA VAL A 145 -0.09 -4.81 -13.12
C VAL A 145 0.44 -5.60 -14.31
N ARG A 146 1.75 -5.56 -14.52
CA ARG A 146 2.49 -6.35 -15.49
C ARG A 146 3.23 -7.47 -14.75
N ARG A 147 2.75 -8.70 -14.94
CA ARG A 147 3.27 -9.92 -14.31
C ARG A 147 4.32 -10.60 -15.21
N ARG A 148 5.46 -9.94 -15.41
CA ARG A 148 6.56 -10.43 -16.29
C ARG A 148 7.87 -10.72 -15.54
N GLY A 149 7.86 -10.60 -14.22
CA GLY A 149 9.05 -10.78 -13.40
C GLY A 149 9.96 -9.56 -13.36
N ILE A 150 11.00 -9.68 -12.54
CA ILE A 150 12.09 -8.70 -12.42
C ILE A 150 13.41 -9.43 -12.43
N ILE A 151 14.38 -8.97 -13.22
CA ILE A 151 15.73 -9.53 -13.29
C ILE A 151 16.76 -8.56 -12.70
N ARG A 152 17.70 -9.08 -11.93
CA ARG A 152 18.84 -8.34 -11.36
C ARG A 152 20.16 -9.01 -11.73
N PRO A 153 20.88 -8.48 -12.74
CA PRO A 153 22.26 -8.91 -13.00
C PRO A 153 23.14 -8.71 -11.76
N ALA A 154 24.03 -9.67 -11.49
CA ALA A 154 25.06 -9.48 -10.50
C ALA A 154 26.10 -8.49 -11.06
N VAL A 155 26.35 -7.39 -10.35
CA VAL A 155 27.27 -6.33 -10.78
C VAL A 155 28.47 -6.16 -9.83
N SER A 156 28.56 -6.99 -8.79
CA SER A 156 29.72 -7.02 -7.90
C SER A 156 29.95 -8.42 -7.32
N LEU A 157 31.20 -8.89 -7.34
CA LEU A 157 31.63 -10.13 -6.71
C LEU A 157 31.50 -10.09 -5.18
N LYS A 158 31.60 -8.91 -4.56
CA LYS A 158 31.71 -8.74 -3.10
C LYS A 158 30.55 -9.38 -2.32
N ASN A 159 29.35 -9.44 -2.89
CA ASN A 159 28.17 -10.00 -2.23
C ASN A 159 27.62 -11.23 -2.95
N LEU A 160 28.33 -11.80 -3.92
CA LEU A 160 27.77 -12.81 -4.83
C LEU A 160 27.40 -14.10 -4.08
N ASP A 161 28.28 -14.62 -3.24
CA ASP A 161 28.01 -15.82 -2.44
C ASP A 161 26.87 -15.60 -1.44
N LEU A 162 26.89 -14.46 -0.76
CA LEU A 162 25.81 -14.05 0.14
C LEU A 162 24.46 -13.94 -0.59
N MET A 163 24.44 -13.41 -1.82
CA MET A 163 23.22 -13.30 -2.61
C MET A 163 22.70 -14.68 -3.04
N LYS A 164 23.59 -15.63 -3.37
CA LYS A 164 23.22 -17.03 -3.66
C LYS A 164 22.61 -17.70 -2.43
N GLU A 165 23.24 -17.56 -1.27
CA GLU A 165 22.72 -18.09 0.00
C GLU A 165 21.35 -17.46 0.35
N ASN A 166 21.21 -16.15 0.19
CA ASN A 166 19.93 -15.47 0.43
C ASN A 166 18.83 -15.93 -0.54
N ALA A 167 19.16 -16.19 -1.81
CA ALA A 167 18.21 -16.66 -2.80
C ALA A 167 17.63 -18.03 -2.46
N GLN A 168 18.39 -18.90 -1.78
CA GLN A 168 17.90 -20.19 -1.30
C GLN A 168 16.83 -20.04 -0.20
N ASN A 169 16.85 -18.93 0.54
CA ASN A 169 15.88 -18.59 1.57
C ASN A 169 14.76 -17.67 1.05
N CYS A 170 14.46 -17.73 -0.25
CA CYS A 170 13.42 -16.92 -0.87
C CYS A 170 12.00 -17.30 -0.38
N LEU A 171 11.05 -16.39 -0.60
CA LEU A 171 9.64 -16.66 -0.34
C LEU A 171 9.11 -17.64 -1.40
N ALA A 172 8.41 -18.69 -0.96
CA ALA A 172 7.76 -19.63 -1.87
C ALA A 172 6.77 -18.95 -2.85
N SER A 173 6.13 -17.85 -2.42
CA SER A 173 5.18 -17.08 -3.23
C SER A 173 5.82 -16.04 -4.18
N CYS A 174 7.15 -15.93 -4.18
CA CYS A 174 7.90 -15.08 -5.09
C CYS A 174 9.34 -15.58 -5.13
N ARG A 175 9.63 -16.62 -5.91
CA ARG A 175 10.92 -17.30 -5.85
C ARG A 175 12.04 -16.45 -6.43
N VAL A 176 13.28 -16.83 -6.13
CA VAL A 176 14.46 -16.26 -6.79
C VAL A 176 15.22 -17.38 -7.48
N GLU A 177 15.34 -17.24 -8.80
CA GLU A 177 16.17 -18.09 -9.64
C GLU A 177 17.49 -17.39 -9.91
N PHE A 178 18.60 -18.08 -9.70
CA PHE A 178 19.87 -17.61 -10.25
C PHE A 178 20.08 -18.27 -11.61
N ILE A 179 20.23 -17.44 -12.63
CA ILE A 179 20.36 -17.87 -14.02
C ILE A 179 21.68 -17.36 -14.59
N ASP A 180 22.22 -18.10 -15.57
CA ASP A 180 23.43 -17.70 -16.28
C ASP A 180 23.14 -16.62 -17.34
N LYS A 181 24.19 -16.16 -18.03
CA LYS A 181 24.11 -15.15 -19.07
C LYS A 181 23.19 -15.58 -20.21
N GLU A 182 23.29 -16.82 -20.69
CA GLU A 182 22.49 -17.30 -21.81
C GLU A 182 21.00 -17.31 -21.48
N ALA A 183 20.63 -17.82 -20.29
CA ALA A 183 19.26 -17.78 -19.81
C ALA A 183 18.75 -16.34 -19.59
N ALA A 184 19.60 -15.44 -19.10
CA ALA A 184 19.24 -14.04 -18.92
C ALA A 184 19.03 -13.31 -20.25
N GLU A 185 19.89 -13.55 -21.25
CA GLU A 185 19.78 -12.98 -22.60
C GLU A 185 18.55 -13.50 -23.35
N ARG A 186 18.10 -14.73 -23.07
CA ARG A 186 16.81 -15.23 -23.57
C ARG A 186 15.61 -14.48 -23.01
N LEU A 187 15.70 -13.94 -21.79
CA LEU A 187 14.64 -13.14 -21.18
C LEU A 187 14.70 -11.67 -21.63
N VAL A 188 15.91 -11.13 -21.72
CA VAL A 188 16.19 -9.75 -22.12
C VAL A 188 17.38 -9.76 -23.08
N PRO A 189 17.14 -9.66 -24.39
CA PRO A 189 18.22 -9.56 -25.37
C PRO A 189 19.21 -8.44 -25.03
N ASP A 190 20.50 -8.70 -25.25
CA ASP A 190 21.61 -7.78 -24.97
C ASP A 190 21.78 -7.35 -23.50
N LEU A 191 21.22 -8.11 -22.55
CA LEU A 191 21.44 -7.83 -21.13
C LEU A 191 22.90 -8.12 -20.74
N CYS A 192 23.57 -7.12 -20.16
CA CYS A 192 24.90 -7.29 -19.63
C CYS A 192 24.87 -8.05 -18.31
N VAL A 193 25.52 -9.23 -18.29
CA VAL A 193 25.62 -10.12 -17.12
C VAL A 193 27.10 -10.38 -16.82
N PRO A 194 27.82 -9.44 -16.16
CA PRO A 194 29.29 -9.44 -16.13
C PRO A 194 29.91 -10.63 -15.38
N PHE A 195 29.17 -11.27 -14.46
CA PHE A 195 29.64 -12.44 -13.72
C PHE A 195 28.96 -13.74 -14.13
N ASN A 196 28.36 -13.78 -15.33
CA ASN A 196 27.57 -14.92 -15.80
C ASN A 196 26.49 -15.36 -14.77
N LEU A 197 25.92 -14.38 -14.05
CA LEU A 197 24.95 -14.60 -12.99
C LEU A 197 23.95 -13.44 -12.92
N ALA A 198 22.66 -13.76 -13.00
CA ALA A 198 21.56 -12.86 -12.71
C ALA A 198 20.56 -13.52 -11.75
N PHE A 199 19.86 -12.70 -10.97
CA PHE A 199 18.80 -13.13 -10.06
C PHE A 199 17.45 -12.74 -10.66
N TYR A 200 16.70 -13.73 -11.12
CA TYR A 200 15.38 -13.57 -11.71
C TYR A 200 14.29 -13.89 -10.69
N MET A 201 13.30 -12.99 -10.59
CA MET A 201 12.14 -13.11 -9.74
C MET A 201 10.90 -13.21 -10.64
N PRO A 202 10.48 -14.41 -11.05
CA PRO A 202 9.40 -14.57 -12.04
C PRO A 202 8.05 -14.03 -11.56
N GLU A 203 7.74 -14.16 -10.27
CA GLU A 203 6.48 -13.67 -9.69
C GLU A 203 6.53 -12.20 -9.26
N ALA A 204 7.70 -11.54 -9.37
CA ALA A 204 7.77 -10.11 -9.15
C ALA A 204 6.99 -9.36 -10.23
N VAL A 205 6.44 -8.20 -9.89
CA VAL A 205 5.53 -7.48 -10.79
C VAL A 205 5.96 -6.03 -10.96
N ASN A 206 5.64 -5.47 -12.12
CA ASN A 206 5.68 -4.04 -12.33
C ASN A 206 4.25 -3.49 -12.25
N VAL A 207 4.02 -2.52 -11.37
CA VAL A 207 2.71 -1.87 -11.17
C VAL A 207 2.78 -0.48 -11.76
N HIS A 208 1.79 -0.10 -12.57
CA HIS A 208 1.71 1.28 -13.00
C HIS A 208 1.13 2.13 -11.83
N PRO A 209 1.94 2.94 -11.13
CA PRO A 209 1.53 3.48 -9.83
C PRO A 209 0.39 4.48 -9.93
N GLN A 210 0.39 5.31 -10.98
CA GLN A 210 -0.76 6.16 -11.32
C GLN A 210 -1.95 5.25 -11.56
N ARG A 211 -2.11 4.50 -12.65
CA ARG A 211 -3.27 3.58 -12.86
C ARG A 211 -3.76 2.79 -11.63
N TYR A 212 -2.85 2.23 -10.82
CA TYR A 212 -3.20 1.54 -9.57
C TYR A 212 -3.86 2.48 -8.53
N LEU A 213 -3.35 3.69 -8.38
CA LEU A 213 -3.91 4.74 -7.52
C LEU A 213 -5.03 5.54 -8.22
N GLU A 214 -4.78 6.05 -9.42
CA GLU A 214 -5.49 6.98 -10.31
C GLU A 214 -5.58 6.50 -11.78
N LEU A 215 -6.78 6.39 -12.34
CA LEU A 215 -6.96 6.36 -13.79
C LEU A 215 -7.23 7.80 -14.26
N HIS A 216 -6.37 8.34 -15.11
CA HIS A 216 -6.62 9.59 -15.82
C HIS A 216 -6.62 9.29 -17.31
N SER A 217 -7.79 9.43 -17.95
CA SER A 217 -7.86 9.80 -19.34
C SER A 217 -9.04 10.74 -19.51
N LEU A 218 -8.77 11.87 -20.18
CA LEU A 218 -9.76 12.87 -20.52
C LEU A 218 -10.90 12.23 -21.32
N LEU A 219 -12.12 12.69 -21.03
CA LEU A 219 -13.42 12.23 -21.54
C LEU A 219 -14.01 11.05 -20.76
N LEU A 220 -14.92 11.40 -19.83
CA LEU A 220 -15.83 10.55 -19.06
C LEU A 220 -15.20 9.81 -17.85
N SER A 221 -15.23 10.47 -16.68
CA SER A 221 -15.55 9.88 -15.37
C SER A 221 -15.13 8.42 -15.12
N LEU A 222 -13.85 8.08 -15.24
CA LEU A 222 -13.32 6.78 -14.84
C LEU A 222 -12.36 6.95 -13.65
N SER A 223 -12.76 6.39 -12.52
CA SER A 223 -12.09 6.46 -11.24
C SER A 223 -10.87 5.50 -11.17
N THR A 224 -9.77 6.01 -10.62
CA THR A 224 -8.78 5.36 -9.73
C THR A 224 -8.99 3.87 -9.39
N ALA A 225 -8.06 2.94 -9.66
CA ALA A 225 -8.35 1.50 -9.49
C ALA A 225 -8.60 1.08 -8.02
N LEU A 226 -7.69 1.41 -7.09
CA LEU A 226 -7.89 1.08 -5.66
C LEU A 226 -8.99 1.95 -5.01
N TYR A 227 -9.08 3.24 -5.34
CA TYR A 227 -10.14 4.09 -4.79
C TYR A 227 -11.52 3.76 -5.39
N SER A 228 -11.61 3.33 -6.65
CA SER A 228 -12.82 2.73 -7.22
C SER A 228 -13.26 1.52 -6.44
N ALA A 229 -12.33 0.65 -6.04
CA ALA A 229 -12.67 -0.48 -5.20
C ALA A 229 -13.30 -0.01 -3.88
N CYS A 230 -12.76 1.03 -3.25
CA CYS A 230 -13.36 1.65 -2.07
C CYS A 230 -14.77 2.21 -2.35
N GLN A 231 -14.98 2.90 -3.47
CA GLN A 231 -16.28 3.44 -3.87
C GLN A 231 -17.30 2.34 -4.17
N ASN A 232 -16.91 1.29 -4.89
CA ASN A 232 -17.77 0.15 -5.20
C ASN A 232 -18.20 -0.56 -3.92
N LEU A 233 -17.26 -0.77 -2.98
CA LEU A 233 -17.59 -1.32 -1.66
C LEU A 233 -18.62 -0.48 -0.90
N VAL A 234 -18.53 0.86 -0.98
CA VAL A 234 -19.52 1.77 -0.37
C VAL A 234 -20.89 1.65 -1.07
N LYS A 235 -20.91 1.58 -2.41
CA LYS A 235 -22.14 1.41 -3.19
C LYS A 235 -22.83 0.09 -2.87
N ASP A 236 -22.09 -1.02 -2.85
CA ASP A 236 -22.63 -2.36 -2.59
C ASP A 236 -23.29 -2.45 -1.21
N VAL A 237 -22.66 -1.86 -0.20
CA VAL A 237 -23.21 -1.81 1.17
C VAL A 237 -24.45 -0.93 1.24
N SER A 238 -24.52 0.16 0.46
CA SER A 238 -25.67 1.07 0.41
C SER A 238 -26.89 0.43 -0.26
N VAL A 239 -26.69 -0.36 -1.33
CA VAL A 239 -27.77 -1.06 -2.05
C VAL A 239 -28.46 -2.11 -1.17
N LEU A 240 -27.71 -2.74 -0.26
CA LEU A 240 -28.25 -3.73 0.67
C LEU A 240 -29.11 -3.12 1.79
N GLY A 241 -29.20 -1.79 1.89
CA GLY A 241 -30.08 -1.09 2.84
C GLY A 241 -29.73 -1.28 4.32
N LEU A 242 -28.63 -1.98 4.61
CA LEU A 242 -28.30 -2.44 5.96
C LEU A 242 -27.60 -1.34 6.78
N HIS A 243 -26.65 -0.59 6.22
CA HIS A 243 -25.91 0.48 6.93
C HIS A 243 -25.30 1.49 5.95
N ARG A 244 -25.18 2.76 6.36
CA ARG A 244 -24.62 3.82 5.51
C ARG A 244 -23.11 3.95 5.70
N LYS A 245 -22.33 3.59 4.67
CA LYS A 245 -20.91 3.97 4.56
C LYS A 245 -20.81 5.16 3.61
N GLU A 246 -19.93 6.10 3.92
CA GLU A 246 -19.65 7.27 3.09
C GLU A 246 -18.15 7.41 2.87
N LEU A 247 -17.79 7.83 1.66
CA LEU A 247 -16.41 8.07 1.28
C LEU A 247 -16.35 9.35 0.46
N ASN A 248 -15.64 10.35 0.97
CA ASN A 248 -15.49 11.65 0.34
C ASN A 248 -14.00 11.93 0.10
N LEU A 249 -13.69 12.53 -1.05
CA LEU A 249 -12.36 13.02 -1.38
C LEU A 249 -12.38 14.54 -1.40
N HIS A 250 -11.57 15.15 -0.54
CA HIS A 250 -11.39 16.58 -0.42
C HIS A 250 -10.03 16.96 -1.01
N LYS A 251 -10.04 17.64 -2.15
CA LYS A 251 -8.82 18.20 -2.75
C LYS A 251 -8.40 19.47 -1.99
N LYS A 252 -7.91 19.29 -0.76
CA LYS A 252 -7.63 20.37 0.19
C LYS A 252 -6.39 20.04 1.01
N ALA A 253 -5.51 21.03 1.18
CA ALA A 253 -4.37 20.94 2.08
C ALA A 253 -4.84 21.02 3.54
N VAL A 254 -4.27 20.15 4.38
CA VAL A 254 -4.35 20.24 5.84
C VAL A 254 -2.98 20.65 6.35
N THR A 255 -2.87 21.86 6.90
CA THR A 255 -1.62 22.46 7.35
C THR A 255 -1.41 22.37 8.86
N ASN A 256 -2.48 22.09 9.61
CA ASN A 256 -2.49 21.97 11.06
C ASN A 256 -3.48 20.86 11.45
N LEU A 257 -3.05 19.95 12.32
CA LEU A 257 -3.83 18.78 12.73
C LEU A 257 -4.98 19.15 13.66
N LEU A 258 -4.83 20.21 14.45
CA LEU A 258 -5.83 20.67 15.41
C LEU A 258 -7.07 21.26 14.74
N GLU A 259 -6.97 21.68 13.47
CA GLU A 259 -8.12 22.12 12.66
C GLU A 259 -9.17 21.02 12.49
N LEU A 260 -8.78 19.76 12.64
CA LEU A 260 -9.67 18.59 12.50
C LEU A 260 -10.19 18.08 13.85
N SER A 261 -9.75 18.68 14.96
CA SER A 261 -10.15 18.25 16.31
C SER A 261 -11.65 18.49 16.54
N GLY A 262 -12.34 17.49 17.10
CA GLY A 262 -13.78 17.56 17.42
C GLY A 262 -14.73 17.23 16.27
N GLU A 263 -14.27 17.21 15.02
CA GLU A 263 -15.08 16.80 13.87
C GLU A 263 -15.08 15.28 13.65
N TYR A 264 -13.96 14.65 13.95
CA TYR A 264 -13.66 13.24 13.69
C TYR A 264 -13.47 12.45 14.97
N ASP A 265 -13.71 11.14 14.92
CA ASP A 265 -13.35 10.22 16.00
C ASP A 265 -11.87 9.83 15.91
N SER A 266 -11.33 9.75 14.68
CA SER A 266 -9.91 9.54 14.44
C SER A 266 -9.40 10.24 13.19
N VAL A 267 -8.17 10.75 13.26
CA VAL A 267 -7.41 11.35 12.16
C VAL A 267 -6.20 10.46 11.88
N ILE A 268 -6.08 9.97 10.65
CA ILE A 268 -4.99 9.10 10.22
C ILE A 268 -4.08 9.87 9.26
N ILE A 269 -2.83 10.08 9.66
CA ILE A 269 -1.84 10.91 8.97
C ILE A 269 -1.00 10.02 8.04
N CYS A 270 -1.27 10.11 6.74
CA CYS A 270 -0.64 9.35 5.66
C CYS A 270 0.08 10.26 4.64
N LEU A 271 0.57 11.42 5.08
CA LEU A 271 1.15 12.48 4.24
C LEU A 271 2.57 12.19 3.71
N GLY A 272 3.10 10.99 3.94
CA GLY A 272 4.47 10.63 3.55
C GLY A 272 5.50 11.61 4.13
N ALA A 273 6.39 12.13 3.27
CA ALA A 273 7.45 13.06 3.70
C ALA A 273 6.91 14.35 4.31
N ARG A 274 5.70 14.77 3.90
CA ARG A 274 5.09 16.01 4.38
C ARG A 274 4.57 15.92 5.81
N ALA A 275 4.45 14.72 6.37
CA ALA A 275 4.19 14.56 7.81
C ALA A 275 5.26 15.26 8.65
N ALA A 276 6.52 15.27 8.20
CA ALA A 276 7.62 15.97 8.88
C ALA A 276 7.57 17.50 8.74
N PHE A 277 6.63 18.04 7.95
CA PHE A 277 6.46 19.49 7.74
C PHE A 277 5.25 20.04 8.48
N LEU A 278 4.44 19.19 9.11
CA LEU A 278 3.36 19.62 10.00
C LEU A 278 3.95 20.26 11.26
N PRO A 279 3.46 21.43 11.71
CA PRO A 279 4.00 22.12 12.90
C PRO A 279 4.10 21.23 14.14
N GLU A 280 3.13 20.34 14.34
CA GLU A 280 3.01 19.47 15.52
C GLU A 280 4.02 18.31 15.52
N LEU A 281 4.55 17.98 14.33
CA LEU A 281 5.43 16.83 14.09
C LEU A 281 6.82 17.22 13.59
N SER A 282 6.98 18.48 13.18
CA SER A 282 8.24 19.04 12.68
C SER A 282 9.35 18.81 13.70
N GLU A 283 10.49 18.32 13.21
CA GLU A 283 11.69 17.99 14.01
C GLU A 283 11.54 16.84 15.02
N ARG A 284 10.32 16.31 15.23
CA ARG A 284 10.07 15.21 16.15
C ARG A 284 10.08 13.84 15.47
N LEU A 285 9.70 13.79 14.19
CA LEU A 285 9.74 12.54 13.43
C LEU A 285 11.17 12.22 12.99
N PRO A 286 11.67 10.99 13.21
CA PRO A 286 13.02 10.60 12.80
C PRO A 286 13.05 10.25 11.31
N LEU A 287 12.58 11.16 10.45
CA LEU A 287 12.52 11.01 9.01
C LEU A 287 13.64 11.81 8.34
N ARG A 288 14.26 11.19 7.33
CA ARG A 288 15.10 11.88 6.36
C ARG A 288 14.35 12.01 5.07
N THR A 289 14.28 13.21 4.52
CA THR A 289 13.70 13.40 3.20
C THR A 289 14.70 13.05 2.11
N CYS A 290 14.21 12.42 1.04
CA CYS A 290 15.01 12.13 -0.14
C CYS A 290 14.16 12.34 -1.39
N ARG A 291 14.50 13.36 -2.19
CA ARG A 291 13.89 13.58 -3.49
C ARG A 291 14.54 12.63 -4.50
N GLY A 292 13.73 12.08 -5.39
CA GLY A 292 14.24 11.27 -6.48
C GLY A 292 13.48 11.51 -7.76
N VAL A 293 14.25 11.73 -8.82
CA VAL A 293 13.77 11.96 -10.18
C VAL A 293 13.74 10.63 -10.92
N ILE A 294 12.69 10.44 -11.71
CA ILE A 294 12.46 9.32 -12.61
C ILE A 294 12.24 9.90 -14.00
N ALA A 295 12.99 9.38 -14.98
CA ALA A 295 12.83 9.75 -16.38
C ALA A 295 11.91 8.74 -17.09
N GLN A 296 11.04 9.24 -17.96
CA GLN A 296 10.30 8.44 -18.91
C GLN A 296 11.06 8.47 -20.24
N LEU A 297 11.34 7.29 -20.77
CA LEU A 297 11.97 7.12 -22.07
C LEU A 297 11.03 6.35 -23.00
N GLN A 298 11.08 6.68 -24.29
CA GLN A 298 10.30 6.02 -25.32
C GLN A 298 11.22 5.55 -26.44
N LEU A 299 10.98 4.34 -26.93
CA LEU A 299 11.67 3.83 -28.11
C LEU A 299 11.01 4.41 -29.36
N PRO A 300 11.77 5.01 -30.29
CA PRO A 300 11.21 5.59 -31.52
C PRO A 300 10.47 4.55 -32.39
N ASP A 301 9.36 4.94 -33.01
CA ASP A 301 8.50 4.05 -33.82
C ASP A 301 9.17 3.56 -35.12
N ASP A 302 10.19 4.28 -35.60
CA ASP A 302 11.00 3.93 -36.77
C ASP A 302 12.00 2.80 -36.47
N ASN A 303 12.16 2.43 -35.20
CA ASN A 303 13.04 1.35 -34.80
C ASN A 303 12.33 0.00 -34.97
N ARG A 304 12.89 -0.88 -35.81
CA ARG A 304 12.33 -2.24 -36.03
C ARG A 304 12.49 -3.15 -34.81
N GLU A 305 13.35 -2.78 -33.87
CA GLU A 305 13.56 -3.48 -32.62
C GLU A 305 12.65 -2.88 -31.54
N SER A 306 11.88 -3.73 -30.86
CA SER A 306 11.05 -3.36 -29.71
C SER A 306 11.49 -4.12 -28.47
N TYR A 307 11.28 -3.56 -27.27
CA TYR A 307 11.48 -4.35 -26.06
C TYR A 307 10.52 -5.55 -26.04
N ALA A 308 11.02 -6.74 -25.69
CA ALA A 308 10.21 -7.95 -25.71
C ALA A 308 8.92 -7.77 -24.90
N GLU A 309 7.77 -8.09 -25.50
CA GLU A 309 6.46 -7.91 -24.86
C GLU A 309 6.36 -8.69 -23.53
N HIS A 310 7.05 -9.81 -23.44
CA HIS A 310 7.08 -10.66 -22.24
C HIS A 310 8.34 -10.45 -21.38
N GLY A 311 9.19 -9.47 -21.72
CA GLY A 311 10.41 -9.21 -20.97
C GLY A 311 10.14 -8.66 -19.55
N PRO A 312 10.98 -9.04 -18.57
CA PRO A 312 10.91 -8.56 -17.19
C PRO A 312 11.41 -7.13 -17.03
N SER A 313 11.09 -6.47 -15.91
CA SER A 313 11.79 -5.24 -15.53
C SER A 313 13.21 -5.52 -15.04
N ILE A 314 14.11 -4.54 -15.17
CA ILE A 314 15.54 -4.71 -14.85
C ILE A 314 15.86 -3.91 -13.59
N LEU A 315 16.47 -4.59 -12.60
CA LEU A 315 16.86 -3.99 -11.33
C LEU A 315 18.38 -3.92 -11.22
N SER A 316 18.94 -2.71 -11.23
CA SER A 316 20.36 -2.45 -11.00
C SER A 316 20.52 -1.16 -10.16
N ASP A 317 21.68 -0.50 -10.22
CA ASP A 317 21.88 0.80 -9.56
C ASP A 317 20.99 1.90 -10.17
N ALA A 318 20.64 1.77 -11.45
CA ALA A 318 19.56 2.50 -12.09
C ALA A 318 18.58 1.48 -12.69
N TRP A 319 17.42 1.34 -12.05
CA TRP A 319 16.40 0.40 -12.46
C TRP A 319 15.67 0.87 -13.72
N ILE A 320 15.21 -0.09 -14.51
CA ILE A 320 14.42 0.11 -15.72
C ILE A 320 13.10 -0.63 -15.52
N ALA A 321 12.03 0.14 -15.32
CA ALA A 321 10.68 -0.39 -15.21
C ALA A 321 10.04 -0.40 -16.60
N ILE A 322 9.67 -1.59 -17.07
CA ILE A 322 9.09 -1.77 -18.41
C ILE A 322 7.59 -1.54 -18.35
N HIS A 323 7.12 -0.52 -19.04
CA HIS A 323 5.69 -0.17 -19.12
C HIS A 323 5.06 -0.67 -20.42
N GLY A 324 5.84 -0.77 -21.49
CA GLY A 324 5.42 -1.38 -22.75
C GLY A 324 6.64 -1.73 -23.60
N PRO A 325 6.44 -2.32 -24.79
CA PRO A 325 7.51 -2.56 -25.75
C PRO A 325 8.27 -1.28 -26.15
N HIS A 326 7.59 -0.13 -26.07
CA HIS A 326 8.13 1.18 -26.46
C HIS A 326 8.21 2.19 -25.31
N ASN A 327 7.78 1.84 -24.09
CA ASN A 327 7.73 2.77 -22.96
C ASN A 327 8.43 2.20 -21.73
N VAL A 328 9.37 2.96 -21.17
CA VAL A 328 10.06 2.59 -19.92
C VAL A 328 10.17 3.78 -18.99
N ARG A 329 10.26 3.47 -17.69
CA ARG A 329 10.69 4.43 -16.66
C ARG A 329 12.07 4.04 -16.17
N LEU A 330 12.96 5.01 -16.13
CA LEU A 330 14.32 4.90 -15.66
C LEU A 330 14.45 5.64 -14.34
N GLY A 331 14.95 4.96 -13.31
CA GLY A 331 15.17 5.65 -12.05
C GLY A 331 16.15 4.98 -11.09
N SER A 332 16.44 5.62 -9.97
CA SER A 332 16.05 7.00 -9.64
C SER A 332 17.19 7.69 -8.92
N THR A 333 17.27 9.01 -9.05
CA THR A 333 18.25 9.82 -8.32
C THR A 333 17.95 9.84 -6.81
N TRP A 334 18.91 10.38 -6.04
CA TRP A 334 18.85 10.46 -4.57
C TRP A 334 19.38 11.80 -4.06
N GLU A 335 18.50 12.79 -3.96
CA GLU A 335 18.80 14.09 -3.33
C GLU A 335 18.32 14.10 -1.87
N TRP A 336 19.26 13.90 -0.95
CA TRP A 336 18.99 13.88 0.50
C TRP A 336 18.72 15.27 1.08
N LYS A 337 17.91 15.32 2.14
CA LYS A 337 17.53 16.56 2.86
C LYS A 337 16.73 17.55 2.01
N SER A 338 16.27 17.14 0.84
CA SER A 338 15.41 17.95 -0.02
C SER A 338 14.09 18.27 0.69
N ARG A 339 13.57 19.48 0.51
CA ARG A 339 12.21 19.87 0.93
C ARG A 339 11.28 20.03 -0.27
N ASN A 340 11.78 19.82 -1.49
CA ASN A 340 11.01 19.95 -2.71
C ASN A 340 10.13 18.70 -2.92
N TYR A 341 8.85 18.85 -2.61
CA TYR A 341 7.81 17.83 -2.79
C TYR A 341 7.02 17.98 -4.09
N SER A 342 7.38 18.92 -4.97
CA SER A 342 6.73 19.07 -6.28
C SER A 342 6.98 17.83 -7.14
N GLN A 343 5.97 17.38 -7.87
CA GLN A 343 6.14 16.32 -8.87
C GLN A 343 6.83 16.83 -10.14
N ASP A 344 6.75 18.15 -10.39
CA ASP A 344 7.34 18.76 -11.56
C ASP A 344 8.86 18.87 -11.41
N VAL A 345 9.52 18.69 -12.54
CA VAL A 345 10.98 18.63 -12.65
C VAL A 345 11.38 19.66 -13.68
N ALA A 346 12.22 20.61 -13.26
CA ALA A 346 12.78 21.61 -14.16
C ALA A 346 13.70 20.94 -15.19
N VAL A 347 13.89 21.56 -16.36
CA VAL A 347 14.69 20.99 -17.45
C VAL A 347 16.12 20.69 -17.00
N GLU A 348 16.71 21.57 -16.18
CA GLU A 348 18.05 21.41 -15.63
C GLU A 348 18.15 20.24 -14.64
N GLU A 349 17.11 20.03 -13.82
CA GLU A 349 17.03 18.89 -12.90
C GLU A 349 16.88 17.58 -13.69
N ALA A 350 16.07 17.57 -14.75
CA ALA A 350 15.90 16.42 -15.63
C ALA A 350 17.20 16.06 -16.37
N SER A 351 17.93 17.05 -16.90
CA SER A 351 19.23 16.85 -17.56
C SER A 351 20.24 16.19 -16.62
N LYS A 352 20.39 16.73 -15.40
CA LYS A 352 21.28 16.16 -14.37
C LYS A 352 20.88 14.73 -14.00
N ALA A 353 19.58 14.47 -13.90
CA ALA A 353 19.09 13.12 -13.61
C ALA A 353 19.44 12.13 -14.74
N LEU A 354 19.32 12.53 -16.01
CA LEU A 354 19.70 11.68 -17.15
C LEU A 354 21.21 11.46 -17.21
N GLU A 355 22.02 12.49 -16.98
CA GLU A 355 23.49 12.40 -16.89
C GLU A 355 23.93 11.40 -15.81
N GLU A 356 23.20 11.32 -14.70
CA GLU A 356 23.46 10.35 -13.63
C GLU A 356 22.96 8.93 -13.98
N LEU A 357 21.75 8.81 -14.53
CA LEU A 357 21.04 7.54 -14.65
C LEU A 357 21.35 6.76 -15.94
N LEU A 358 21.51 7.44 -17.08
CA LEU A 358 21.74 6.77 -18.37
C LEU A 358 23.06 5.96 -18.41
N PRO A 359 24.20 6.45 -17.86
CA PRO A 359 25.41 5.64 -17.81
C PRO A 359 25.22 4.35 -17.00
N LYS A 360 24.53 4.43 -15.86
CA LYS A 360 24.25 3.29 -14.98
C LYS A 360 23.32 2.28 -15.66
N ALA A 361 22.27 2.75 -16.31
CA ALA A 361 21.32 1.89 -17.00
C ALA A 361 21.97 1.22 -18.22
N SER A 362 22.70 1.99 -19.04
CA SER A 362 23.32 1.48 -20.26
C SER A 362 24.51 0.55 -20.03
N ALA A 363 25.12 0.59 -18.84
CA ALA A 363 26.08 -0.44 -18.43
C ALA A 363 25.43 -1.83 -18.27
N ILE A 364 24.13 -1.88 -18.00
CA ILE A 364 23.37 -3.12 -17.78
C ILE A 364 22.52 -3.50 -19.00
N TYR A 365 21.90 -2.53 -19.65
CA TYR A 365 21.10 -2.72 -20.85
C TYR A 365 21.53 -1.68 -21.91
N PRO A 366 22.55 -1.97 -22.73
CA PRO A 366 23.12 -1.02 -23.69
C PRO A 366 22.10 -0.41 -24.65
N GLY A 367 21.08 -1.20 -25.04
CA GLY A 367 20.00 -0.77 -25.94
C GLY A 367 19.23 0.45 -25.44
N ILE A 368 19.25 0.76 -24.13
CA ILE A 368 18.59 1.95 -23.56
C ILE A 368 19.07 3.27 -24.17
N LYS A 369 20.29 3.31 -24.74
CA LYS A 369 20.85 4.51 -25.39
C LYS A 369 20.06 4.94 -26.63
N ASN A 370 19.31 4.02 -27.24
CA ASN A 370 18.49 4.29 -28.42
C ASN A 370 17.12 4.87 -28.07
N TRP A 371 16.80 4.99 -26.77
CA TRP A 371 15.52 5.47 -26.29
C TRP A 371 15.55 6.99 -26.10
N LYS A 372 14.51 7.67 -26.57
CA LYS A 372 14.36 9.12 -26.46
C LYS A 372 13.77 9.50 -25.11
N TYR A 373 14.32 10.54 -24.51
CA TYR A 373 13.72 11.16 -23.33
C TYR A 373 12.40 11.83 -23.68
N ILE A 374 11.37 11.60 -22.86
CA ILE A 374 10.04 12.21 -23.00
C ILE A 374 9.80 13.25 -21.90
N THR A 375 9.92 12.83 -20.65
CA THR A 375 9.65 13.70 -19.49
C THR A 375 10.30 13.15 -18.22
N ALA A 376 10.32 13.94 -17.16
CA ALA A 376 10.78 13.54 -15.85
C ALA A 376 9.75 13.95 -14.79
N LYS A 377 9.61 13.11 -13.77
CA LYS A 377 8.80 13.39 -12.57
C LYS A 377 9.62 13.09 -11.33
N ALA A 378 9.31 13.77 -10.23
CA ALA A 378 10.01 13.58 -8.97
C ALA A 378 9.08 13.28 -7.81
N GLY A 379 9.56 12.49 -6.87
CA GLY A 379 8.86 12.20 -5.62
C GLY A 379 9.74 12.48 -4.42
N LEU A 380 9.16 13.06 -3.37
CA LEU A 380 9.83 13.21 -2.07
C LEU A 380 9.53 12.02 -1.17
N ARG A 381 10.54 11.19 -0.93
CA ARG A 381 10.45 10.00 -0.07
C ARG A 381 10.66 10.38 1.39
N ALA A 382 9.84 9.80 2.26
CA ALA A 382 10.08 9.75 3.70
C ALA A 382 10.95 8.54 4.01
N MET A 383 12.23 8.74 4.28
CA MET A 383 13.16 7.66 4.63
C MET A 383 13.22 7.53 6.15
N PRO A 384 12.75 6.41 6.72
CA PRO A 384 12.83 6.17 8.16
C PRO A 384 14.27 5.78 8.57
N PRO A 385 14.58 5.72 9.88
CA PRO A 385 15.88 5.34 10.37
C PRO A 385 16.27 3.94 9.90
N LEU A 386 17.56 3.72 9.67
CA LEU A 386 18.08 2.38 9.43
C LEU A 386 18.18 1.64 10.77
N THR A 387 17.59 0.46 10.84
CA THR A 387 17.65 -0.47 11.99
C THR A 387 18.30 -1.79 11.58
N SER A 388 18.45 -2.72 12.53
CA SER A 388 18.86 -4.12 12.25
C SER A 388 17.89 -4.84 11.31
N HIS A 389 16.61 -4.43 11.28
CA HIS A 389 15.58 -4.96 10.38
C HIS A 389 15.46 -4.18 9.07
N GLY A 390 16.34 -3.18 8.86
CA GLY A 390 16.29 -2.26 7.73
C GLY A 390 15.58 -0.95 8.05
N SER A 391 15.25 -0.19 7.01
CA SER A 391 14.49 1.05 7.12
C SER A 391 13.00 0.74 7.14
N LEU A 392 12.43 0.57 8.34
CA LEU A 392 11.02 0.22 8.52
C LEU A 392 10.11 1.45 8.62
N PRO A 393 8.89 1.40 8.05
CA PRO A 393 7.91 2.49 8.19
C PRO A 393 7.55 2.77 9.65
N LEU A 394 7.03 3.97 9.90
CA LEU A 394 6.65 4.44 11.23
C LEU A 394 5.14 4.35 11.38
N LEU A 395 4.68 3.57 12.37
CA LEU A 395 3.30 3.56 12.84
C LEU A 395 3.25 4.08 14.28
N ALA A 396 2.17 4.77 14.66
CA ALA A 396 1.88 5.12 16.05
C ALA A 396 0.49 5.75 16.22
N CYS A 397 -0.09 5.63 17.42
CA CYS A 397 -0.93 6.66 18.00
C CYS A 397 -0.03 7.76 18.58
N ILE A 398 -0.31 9.02 18.22
CA ILE A 398 0.54 10.17 18.52
C ILE A 398 -0.13 11.22 19.42
N ASP A 399 -1.30 10.90 19.99
CA ASP A 399 -2.06 11.81 20.87
C ASP A 399 -1.19 12.48 21.94
N GLU A 400 -0.33 11.70 22.59
CA GLU A 400 0.52 12.14 23.69
C GLU A 400 1.53 13.23 23.27
N TYR A 401 1.79 13.37 21.97
CA TYR A 401 2.70 14.38 21.43
C TYR A 401 1.98 15.64 20.96
N LEU A 402 0.65 15.63 20.89
CA LEU A 402 -0.16 16.77 20.48
C LEU A 402 -0.58 17.59 21.70
N ILE A 403 -0.27 18.88 21.69
CA ILE A 403 -0.57 19.78 22.80
C ILE A 403 -2.07 20.11 22.78
N GLY A 404 -2.77 19.87 23.90
CA GLY A 404 -4.18 20.24 24.09
C GLY A 404 -5.08 19.06 24.45
N LYS A 405 -6.29 19.35 24.96
CA LYS A 405 -7.29 18.32 25.24
C LYS A 405 -7.89 17.83 23.93
N GLN A 406 -7.43 16.67 23.46
CA GLN A 406 -7.93 16.10 22.22
C GLN A 406 -9.26 15.40 22.44
N THR A 407 -10.22 15.66 21.56
CA THR A 407 -11.52 15.00 21.49
C THR A 407 -11.53 13.83 20.50
N CYS A 408 -10.41 13.61 19.80
CA CYS A 408 -10.23 12.57 18.78
C CYS A 408 -8.83 11.93 18.87
N LYS A 409 -8.67 10.75 18.27
CA LYS A 409 -7.38 10.03 18.20
C LYS A 409 -6.60 10.39 16.95
N PHE A 410 -5.30 10.61 17.08
CA PHE A 410 -4.38 10.87 15.98
C PHE A 410 -3.43 9.70 15.77
N TRP A 411 -3.44 9.18 14.55
CA TRP A 411 -2.64 8.03 14.15
C TRP A 411 -1.69 8.42 13.03
N LEU A 412 -0.46 7.95 13.07
CA LEU A 412 0.57 8.22 12.08
C LEU A 412 0.91 6.96 11.30
N PHE A 413 0.91 7.05 9.97
CA PHE A 413 1.47 6.05 9.07
C PHE A 413 2.33 6.74 8.00
N THR A 414 3.65 6.69 8.18
CA THR A 414 4.61 7.33 7.26
C THR A 414 5.92 6.54 7.15
N GLY A 415 6.94 7.08 6.47
CA GLY A 415 8.25 6.45 6.39
C GLY A 415 8.33 5.26 5.42
N LEU A 416 7.49 5.20 4.38
CA LEU A 416 7.48 4.11 3.42
C LEU A 416 8.75 3.99 2.55
N GLY A 417 9.59 5.05 2.50
CA GLY A 417 10.82 5.10 1.73
C GLY A 417 10.64 4.69 0.26
N SER A 418 11.57 3.88 -0.26
CA SER A 418 11.52 3.34 -1.63
C SER A 418 10.82 1.98 -1.73
N ARG A 419 10.15 1.52 -0.65
CA ARG A 419 9.49 0.21 -0.56
C ARG A 419 7.99 0.33 -0.24
N GLY A 420 7.41 1.51 -0.51
CA GLY A 420 6.01 1.78 -0.18
C GLY A 420 5.02 0.79 -0.77
N LEU A 421 5.23 0.36 -2.01
CA LEU A 421 4.38 -0.61 -2.69
C LEU A 421 4.43 -2.03 -2.09
N LEU A 422 5.47 -2.36 -1.33
CA LEU A 422 5.53 -3.64 -0.60
C LEU A 422 4.78 -3.52 0.73
N TYR A 423 5.03 -2.44 1.48
CA TYR A 423 4.55 -2.33 2.86
C TYR A 423 3.11 -1.79 2.98
N HIS A 424 2.60 -1.04 2.00
CA HIS A 424 1.35 -0.29 2.13
C HIS A 424 0.15 -1.19 2.45
N GLY A 425 0.05 -2.36 1.83
CA GLY A 425 -1.09 -3.25 2.03
C GLY A 425 -1.21 -3.71 3.47
N TRP A 426 -0.21 -4.45 3.95
CA TRP A 426 -0.24 -5.01 5.29
C TRP A 426 -0.21 -3.94 6.40
N LEU A 427 0.60 -2.89 6.25
CA LEU A 427 0.64 -1.83 7.26
C LEU A 427 -0.63 -0.97 7.28
N GLY A 428 -1.26 -0.75 6.13
CA GLY A 428 -2.57 -0.07 6.08
C GLY A 428 -3.67 -0.90 6.77
N LYS A 429 -3.61 -2.24 6.64
CA LYS A 429 -4.48 -3.15 7.39
C LYS A 429 -4.28 -3.05 8.90
N LEU A 430 -3.03 -3.14 9.37
CA LEU A 430 -2.72 -3.01 10.80
C LEU A 430 -3.19 -1.66 11.34
N MET A 431 -2.93 -0.58 10.59
CA MET A 431 -3.37 0.77 10.98
C MET A 431 -4.88 0.87 11.08
N ALA A 432 -5.63 0.35 10.10
CA ALA A 432 -7.09 0.32 10.18
C ALA A 432 -7.61 -0.50 11.38
N GLN A 433 -6.98 -1.64 11.68
CA GLN A 433 -7.31 -2.44 12.86
C GLN A 433 -7.06 -1.65 14.15
N ALA A 434 -5.91 -0.99 14.27
CA ALA A 434 -5.54 -0.18 15.42
C ALA A 434 -6.52 0.97 15.66
N VAL A 435 -6.92 1.66 14.59
CA VAL A 435 -7.90 2.76 14.62
C VAL A 435 -9.27 2.24 15.09
N VAL A 436 -9.75 1.13 14.52
CA VAL A 436 -11.05 0.55 14.89
C VAL A 436 -11.06 0.03 16.32
N SER A 437 -9.98 -0.61 16.79
CA SER A 437 -9.87 -1.10 18.16
C SER A 437 -9.39 -0.05 19.16
N CYS A 438 -9.04 1.14 18.70
CA CYS A 438 -8.41 2.20 19.50
C CYS A 438 -7.20 1.70 20.30
N SER A 439 -6.37 0.83 19.71
CA SER A 439 -5.21 0.22 20.40
C SER A 439 -4.00 0.05 19.48
N GLU A 440 -2.80 0.35 20.00
CA GLU A 440 -1.51 0.09 19.34
C GLU A 440 -1.06 -1.38 19.42
N ASP A 441 -1.75 -2.25 20.18
CA ASP A 441 -1.31 -3.64 20.46
C ASP A 441 -1.21 -4.51 19.20
N VAL A 442 -1.88 -4.11 18.12
CA VAL A 442 -1.81 -4.80 16.82
C VAL A 442 -0.51 -4.50 16.06
N PHE A 443 0.24 -3.46 16.45
CA PHE A 443 1.49 -3.10 15.79
C PHE A 443 2.65 -3.96 16.29
N PRO A 444 3.45 -4.55 15.39
CA PRO A 444 4.76 -5.07 15.75
C PRO A 444 5.61 -3.99 16.45
N PRO A 445 6.34 -4.33 17.52
CA PRO A 445 7.11 -3.37 18.31
C PRO A 445 8.15 -2.61 17.47
N GLU A 446 8.69 -3.22 16.41
CA GLU A 446 9.67 -2.61 15.53
C GLU A 446 9.13 -1.37 14.80
N LEU A 447 7.80 -1.29 14.57
CA LEU A 447 7.16 -0.17 13.87
C LEU A 447 6.88 1.04 14.78
N VAL A 448 6.85 0.83 16.09
CA VAL A 448 6.56 1.85 17.12
C VAL A 448 7.80 2.22 17.95
N ALA A 449 8.88 1.43 17.88
CA ALA A 449 10.11 1.61 18.66
C ALA A 449 10.75 3.01 18.52
N TRP A 450 10.45 3.72 17.43
CA TRP A 450 10.92 5.08 17.20
C TRP A 450 10.32 6.11 18.18
N LYS A 451 9.14 5.84 18.76
CA LYS A 451 8.47 6.70 19.77
C LYS A 451 9.35 6.99 20.98
N SER A 452 10.19 6.03 21.38
CA SER A 452 11.10 6.22 22.52
C SER A 452 12.14 7.33 22.28
N ARG A 453 12.32 7.76 21.03
CA ARG A 453 13.25 8.81 20.61
C ARG A 453 12.57 10.17 20.40
N MET A 454 11.23 10.25 20.53
CA MET A 454 10.47 11.51 20.44
C MET A 454 10.37 12.26 21.77
N LYS A 455 10.89 11.69 22.86
CA LYS A 455 10.80 12.29 24.20
C LYS A 455 11.69 13.51 24.36
#